data_AF-A0A820RGM2-F1
#
_entry.id   AF-A0A820RGM2-F1
#
_cell.length_a   1.000
_cell.length_b   1.000
_cell.length_c   1.000
_cell.angle_alpha   90.00
_cell.angle_beta   90.00
_cell.angle_gamma   90.00
#
_symmetry.space_group_name_H-M   'P 1'
#
loop_
_entity.id
_entity.type
_entity.pdbx_description
1 polymer ?
#
loop_
_entity_poly.entity_id
_entity_poly.type
_entity_poly.pdbx_seq_one_letter_code
_entity_poly.pdbx_strand_id
1 'polypeptide(L)'
;RVNLQPDYTFPSYSGYLTVNKTHQSNLFFWFFPSQDGNTNAPLVVWLQGGPGSSSLFGLFAEQGPIMVDMEQKLHGSNITWNSKYHLLYIDQPVGTGYSFTKSEEGYVTNEDEVARDLYSMLTQFFVIFHEYVPCPFYVTGESYGGRYV
;
A
#
# COMPACT_ATOMS: atom_id res chain seq x y z
N ARG A 1 -3.84 13.69 0.35
CA ARG A 1 -4.85 13.40 -0.70
C ARG A 1 -4.19 13.61 -2.05
N VAL A 2 -4.24 12.62 -2.92
CA VAL A 2 -3.75 12.70 -4.30
C VAL A 2 -4.95 12.89 -5.21
N ASN A 3 -4.90 13.90 -6.07
CA ASN A 3 -5.90 14.13 -7.11
C ASN A 3 -5.34 13.57 -8.42
N LEU A 4 -5.98 12.53 -8.94
CA LEU A 4 -5.64 11.96 -10.23
C LEU A 4 -6.24 12.84 -11.34
N GLN A 5 -5.73 12.70 -12.57
CA GLN A 5 -6.08 13.49 -13.76
C GLN A 5 -7.61 13.69 -13.93
N PRO A 6 -8.05 14.71 -14.70
CA PRO A 6 -9.45 15.14 -14.79
C PRO A 6 -10.49 14.04 -15.09
N ASP A 7 -10.07 12.93 -15.70
CA ASP A 7 -10.97 11.83 -16.08
C ASP A 7 -11.22 10.82 -14.93
N TYR A 8 -10.49 10.89 -13.80
CA TYR A 8 -10.59 9.93 -12.70
C TYR A 8 -10.69 10.64 -11.34
N THR A 9 -11.91 11.01 -10.95
CA THR A 9 -12.18 11.73 -9.70
C THR A 9 -12.57 10.80 -8.56
N PHE A 10 -11.72 9.82 -8.21
CA PHE A 10 -11.86 9.11 -6.94
C PHE A 10 -10.76 9.54 -5.96
N PRO A 11 -11.09 9.74 -4.67
CA PRO A 11 -10.10 10.17 -3.68
C PRO A 11 -9.06 9.06 -3.49
N SER A 12 -7.80 9.44 -3.32
CA SER A 12 -6.75 8.53 -2.84
C SER A 12 -5.80 9.26 -1.90
N TYR A 13 -5.06 8.51 -1.09
CA TYR A 13 -4.21 9.06 -0.04
C TYR A 13 -2.89 8.31 -0.04
N SER A 14 -1.79 9.03 -0.21
CA SER A 14 -0.46 8.48 -0.05
C SER A 14 0.33 9.27 0.97
N GLY A 15 1.37 8.64 1.51
CA GLY A 15 2.23 9.24 2.51
C GLY A 15 3.25 8.26 3.05
N TYR A 16 3.94 8.71 4.07
CA TYR A 16 4.97 7.95 4.76
C TYR A 16 4.61 7.79 6.23
N LEU A 17 4.83 6.60 6.78
CA LEU A 17 4.71 6.34 8.21
C LEU A 17 6.05 5.88 8.76
N THR A 18 6.54 6.55 9.79
CA THR A 18 7.81 6.22 10.44
C THR A 18 7.62 4.97 11.31
N VAL A 19 8.24 3.87 10.91
CA VAL A 19 8.16 2.57 11.60
C VAL A 19 9.29 2.38 12.60
N ASN A 20 10.44 3.01 12.36
CA ASN A 20 11.59 3.03 13.26
C ASN A 20 12.14 4.46 13.39
N LYS A 21 11.96 5.06 14.57
CA LYS A 21 12.40 6.45 14.83
C LYS A 21 13.91 6.59 14.95
N THR A 22 14.60 5.54 15.42
CA THR A 22 16.06 5.56 15.64
C THR A 22 16.80 5.75 14.32
N HIS A 23 16.41 5.00 13.29
CA HIS A 23 17.03 5.07 11.95
C HIS A 23 16.27 5.97 10.97
N GLN A 24 15.15 6.55 11.40
CA GLN A 24 14.21 7.27 10.55
C GLN A 24 13.77 6.40 9.36
N SER A 25 13.42 5.14 9.64
CA SER A 25 12.86 4.22 8.66
C SER A 25 11.38 4.53 8.45
N ASN A 26 10.98 4.70 7.20
CA ASN A 26 9.64 5.10 6.78
C ASN A 26 9.12 4.14 5.71
N LEU A 27 7.89 3.64 5.90
CA LEU A 27 7.18 2.91 4.88
C LEU A 27 6.25 3.86 4.11
N PHE A 28 6.31 3.77 2.78
CA PHE A 28 5.39 4.43 1.88
C PHE A 28 4.11 3.61 1.70
N PHE A 29 2.98 4.29 1.61
CA PHE A 29 1.71 3.68 1.28
C PHE A 29 0.93 4.50 0.27
N TRP A 30 0.03 3.82 -0.44
CA TRP A 30 -1.03 4.46 -1.22
C TRP A 30 -2.35 3.74 -1.00
N PHE A 31 -3.32 4.49 -0.48
CA PHE A 31 -4.65 4.03 -0.11
C PHE A 31 -5.71 4.53 -1.09
N PHE A 32 -6.58 3.61 -1.51
CA PHE A 32 -7.70 3.84 -2.41
C PHE A 32 -8.99 3.32 -1.77
N PRO A 33 -9.89 4.22 -1.32
CA PRO A 33 -11.22 3.82 -0.90
C PRO A 33 -12.01 3.15 -2.04
N SER A 34 -12.98 2.31 -1.67
CA SER A 34 -13.86 1.65 -2.62
C SER A 34 -14.69 2.67 -3.42
N GLN A 35 -14.89 2.39 -4.70
CA GLN A 35 -15.61 3.26 -5.63
C GLN A 35 -17.14 3.11 -5.55
N ASP A 36 -17.67 2.03 -4.98
CA ASP A 36 -19.12 1.77 -4.99
C ASP A 36 -19.90 2.49 -3.88
N GLY A 37 -19.21 3.33 -3.09
CA GLY A 37 -19.80 4.13 -2.02
C GLY A 37 -20.08 3.34 -0.73
N ASN A 38 -19.77 2.05 -0.68
CA ASN A 38 -19.89 1.27 0.55
C ASN A 38 -18.76 1.63 1.53
N THR A 39 -19.08 2.41 2.56
CA THR A 39 -18.14 2.78 3.61
C THR A 39 -17.72 1.60 4.50
N ASN A 40 -18.41 0.47 4.41
CA ASN A 40 -18.10 -0.76 5.14
C ASN A 40 -17.50 -1.84 4.23
N ALA A 41 -17.03 -1.48 3.03
CA ALA A 41 -16.33 -2.42 2.17
C ALA A 41 -15.10 -2.99 2.90
N PRO A 42 -14.69 -4.25 2.63
CA PRO A 42 -13.47 -4.78 3.23
C PRO A 42 -12.24 -3.95 2.86
N LEU A 43 -11.34 -3.75 3.83
CA LEU A 43 -10.01 -3.19 3.60
C LEU A 43 -9.03 -4.34 3.31
N VAL A 44 -8.42 -4.28 2.14
CA VAL A 44 -7.46 -5.25 1.65
C VAL A 44 -6.09 -4.60 1.55
N VAL A 45 -5.12 -5.15 2.27
CA VAL A 45 -3.71 -4.80 2.11
C VAL A 45 -3.12 -5.64 0.98
N TRP A 46 -2.40 -5.00 0.06
CA TRP A 46 -1.64 -5.67 -1.00
C TRP A 46 -0.13 -5.53 -0.76
N LEU A 47 0.55 -6.67 -0.67
CA LEU A 47 1.99 -6.78 -0.49
C LEU A 47 2.64 -7.50 -1.68
N GLN A 48 3.41 -6.76 -2.48
CA GLN A 48 4.22 -7.40 -3.52
C GLN A 48 5.41 -8.13 -2.94
N GLY A 49 5.83 -9.21 -3.61
CA GLY A 49 6.96 -10.03 -3.20
C GLY A 49 8.33 -9.46 -3.60
N GLY A 50 9.09 -10.25 -4.35
CA GLY A 50 10.50 -10.00 -4.67
C GLY A 50 11.41 -11.03 -4.02
N PRO A 51 11.87 -10.84 -2.76
CA PRO A 51 11.58 -9.74 -1.82
C PRO A 51 12.12 -8.37 -2.29
N GLY A 52 11.50 -7.28 -1.82
CA GLY A 52 11.93 -5.91 -2.15
C GLY A 52 11.30 -5.28 -3.39
N SER A 53 10.26 -5.88 -3.97
CA SER A 53 9.52 -5.30 -5.09
C SER A 53 8.42 -4.35 -4.60
N SER A 54 8.25 -3.22 -5.28
CA SER A 54 7.21 -2.23 -4.91
C SER A 54 5.80 -2.78 -5.09
N SER A 55 4.93 -2.52 -4.11
CA SER A 55 3.50 -2.83 -4.19
C SER A 55 2.76 -1.96 -5.19
N LEU A 56 3.41 -0.91 -5.71
CA LEU A 56 2.88 -0.13 -6.82
C LEU A 56 2.90 -0.90 -8.13
N PHE A 57 3.61 -2.03 -8.23
CA PHE A 57 3.43 -2.96 -9.33
C PHE A 57 1.97 -3.46 -9.37
N GLY A 58 1.44 -3.93 -8.24
CA GLY A 58 0.05 -4.35 -8.16
C GLY A 58 -0.97 -3.22 -8.38
N LEU A 59 -0.59 -1.99 -8.01
CA LEU A 59 -1.38 -0.79 -8.31
C LEU A 59 -1.46 -0.53 -9.82
N PHE A 60 -0.32 -0.52 -10.53
CA PHE A 60 -0.22 -0.01 -11.91
C PHE A 60 -0.25 -1.08 -13.01
N ALA A 61 -0.10 -2.35 -12.66
CA ALA A 61 0.04 -3.43 -13.62
C ALA A 61 -0.88 -4.64 -13.36
N GLU A 62 -1.61 -4.67 -12.24
CA GLU A 62 -2.41 -5.85 -11.87
C GLU A 62 -3.88 -5.50 -11.57
N GLN A 63 -4.18 -5.16 -10.31
CA GLN A 63 -5.55 -5.09 -9.80
C GLN A 63 -5.99 -3.67 -9.39
N GLY A 64 -5.07 -2.71 -9.44
CA GLY A 64 -5.35 -1.34 -9.04
C GLY A 64 -6.20 -0.55 -10.01
N PRO A 65 -6.70 0.62 -9.55
CA PRO A 65 -7.63 1.43 -10.33
C PRO A 65 -6.98 2.26 -11.44
N ILE A 66 -5.66 2.29 -11.51
CA ILE A 66 -4.88 3.10 -12.47
C ILE A 66 -3.86 2.18 -13.11
N MET A 67 -3.72 2.23 -14.43
CA MET A 67 -2.75 1.47 -15.20
C MET A 67 -1.80 2.41 -15.94
N VAL A 68 -0.61 1.92 -16.25
CA VAL A 68 0.36 2.60 -17.12
C VAL A 68 0.38 1.88 -18.46
N ASP A 69 0.14 2.60 -19.57
CA ASP A 69 0.25 2.03 -20.92
C ASP A 69 1.70 2.01 -21.44
N MET A 70 1.90 1.46 -22.65
CA MET A 70 3.21 1.36 -23.29
C MET A 70 3.80 2.75 -23.62
N GLU A 71 2.95 3.76 -23.74
CA GLU A 71 3.28 5.17 -23.93
C GLU A 71 3.53 5.92 -22.60
N GLN A 72 3.58 5.20 -21.47
CA GLN A 72 3.79 5.72 -20.12
C GLN A 72 2.70 6.70 -19.65
N LYS A 73 1.48 6.58 -20.19
CA LYS A 73 0.33 7.38 -19.77
C LYS A 73 -0.51 6.60 -18.77
N LEU A 74 -1.01 7.36 -17.80
CA LEU A 74 -1.95 6.85 -16.81
C LEU A 74 -3.36 6.82 -17.39
N HIS A 75 -4.04 5.69 -17.22
CA HIS A 75 -5.46 5.54 -17.52
C HIS A 75 -6.12 4.69 -16.44
N GLY A 76 -7.43 4.77 -16.31
CA GLY A 76 -8.18 3.98 -15.33
C GLY A 76 -8.35 2.54 -15.78
N SER A 77 -8.42 1.63 -14.81
CA SER A 77 -8.76 0.24 -15.08
C SER A 77 -10.27 0.02 -14.98
N ASN A 78 -10.85 -0.68 -15.97
CA ASN A 78 -12.22 -1.17 -15.90
C ASN A 78 -12.34 -2.47 -15.06
N ILE A 79 -11.22 -3.11 -14.75
CA ILE A 79 -11.14 -4.33 -13.95
C ILE A 79 -10.21 -4.04 -12.77
N THR A 80 -10.80 -3.58 -11.68
CA THR A 80 -10.05 -3.23 -10.47
C THR A 80 -10.75 -3.75 -9.23
N TRP A 81 -9.95 -4.18 -8.25
CA TRP A 81 -10.46 -4.64 -6.95
C TRP A 81 -11.08 -3.49 -6.15
N ASN A 82 -10.68 -2.24 -6.38
CA ASN A 82 -11.25 -1.12 -5.63
C ASN A 82 -12.71 -0.80 -6.02
N SER A 83 -13.25 -1.48 -7.04
CA SER A 83 -14.69 -1.49 -7.32
C SER A 83 -15.52 -2.08 -6.17
N LYS A 84 -14.90 -2.88 -5.28
CA LYS A 84 -15.57 -3.56 -4.16
C LYS A 84 -14.83 -3.50 -2.82
N TYR A 85 -13.56 -3.11 -2.83
CA TYR A 85 -12.71 -3.10 -1.64
C TYR A 85 -12.02 -1.76 -1.43
N HIS A 86 -11.69 -1.41 -0.20
CA HIS A 86 -10.66 -0.41 0.06
C HIS A 86 -9.29 -1.07 -0.13
N LEU A 87 -8.41 -0.50 -0.93
CA LEU A 87 -7.10 -1.07 -1.23
C LEU A 87 -5.99 -0.26 -0.61
N LEU A 88 -5.12 -0.91 0.16
CA LEU A 88 -3.92 -0.33 0.75
C LEU A 88 -2.68 -1.02 0.18
N TYR A 89 -1.95 -0.30 -0.67
CA TYR A 89 -0.65 -0.74 -1.18
C TYR A 89 0.45 -0.24 -0.26
N ILE A 90 1.37 -1.12 0.12
CA ILE A 90 2.47 -0.79 1.03
C ILE A 90 3.78 -1.22 0.40
N ASP A 91 4.68 -0.27 0.19
CA ASP A 91 6.05 -0.60 -0.20
C ASP A 91 6.79 -1.10 1.04
N GLN A 92 7.00 -2.41 1.14
CA GLN A 92 7.70 -3.03 2.25
C GLN A 92 8.56 -4.19 1.75
N PRO A 93 9.69 -4.50 2.41
CA PRO A 93 10.23 -3.86 3.62
C PRO A 93 10.85 -2.47 3.39
N VAL A 94 11.37 -1.84 4.46
CA VAL A 94 12.12 -0.57 4.39
C VAL A 94 13.21 -0.67 3.30
N GLY A 95 13.26 0.32 2.39
CA GLY A 95 14.14 0.31 1.21
C GLY A 95 13.44 -0.12 -0.09
N THR A 96 12.26 -0.72 0.00
CA THR A 96 11.44 -1.10 -1.16
C THR A 96 10.76 0.11 -1.78
N GLY A 97 10.78 0.24 -3.10
CA GLY A 97 10.04 1.28 -3.82
C GLY A 97 10.34 2.69 -3.29
N TYR A 98 9.33 3.36 -2.76
CA TYR A 98 9.50 4.69 -2.15
C TYR A 98 9.85 4.66 -0.65
N SER A 99 9.79 3.51 0.01
CA SER A 99 10.15 3.36 1.43
C SER A 99 11.65 3.50 1.64
N PHE A 100 12.06 4.18 2.72
CA PHE A 100 13.46 4.56 2.94
C PHE A 100 13.86 4.59 4.41
N THR A 101 15.16 4.55 4.68
CA THR A 101 15.80 4.80 5.98
C THR A 101 16.90 5.84 5.83
N LYS A 102 17.31 6.50 6.92
CA LYS A 102 18.46 7.43 6.92
C LYS A 102 19.76 6.82 7.47
N SER A 103 19.73 5.56 7.88
CA SER A 103 20.91 4.81 8.32
C SER A 103 20.85 3.38 7.78
N GLU A 104 22.01 2.84 7.44
CA GLU A 104 22.16 1.48 6.87
C GLU A 104 21.65 0.41 7.85
N GLU A 105 21.81 0.64 9.14
CA GLU A 105 21.29 -0.22 10.21
C GLU A 105 19.75 -0.20 10.30
N GLY A 106 19.08 0.68 9.56
CA GLY A 106 17.63 0.73 9.47
C GLY A 106 17.02 -0.17 8.41
N TYR A 107 17.83 -0.86 7.59
CA TYR A 107 17.35 -1.92 6.71
C TYR A 107 17.12 -3.20 7.51
N VAL A 108 15.96 -3.81 7.31
CA VAL A 108 15.60 -5.05 8.00
C VAL A 108 16.41 -6.23 7.47
N THR A 109 16.73 -7.16 8.36
CA THR A 109 17.61 -8.31 8.06
C THR A 109 16.93 -9.66 8.24
N ASN A 110 15.70 -9.68 8.76
CA ASN A 110 14.91 -10.88 9.00
C ASN A 110 13.40 -10.58 8.99
N GLU A 111 12.58 -11.64 8.87
CA GLU A 111 11.12 -11.53 8.78
C GLU A 111 10.46 -11.00 10.06
N ASP A 112 11.06 -11.18 11.24
CA ASP A 112 10.51 -10.63 12.48
C ASP A 112 10.58 -9.10 12.49
N GLU A 113 11.66 -8.53 11.93
CA GLU A 113 11.80 -7.10 11.69
C GLU A 113 10.82 -6.58 10.64
N VAL A 114 10.67 -7.29 9.51
CA VAL A 114 9.67 -6.98 8.47
C VAL A 114 8.27 -6.90 9.07
N ALA A 115 7.86 -7.94 9.79
CA ALA A 115 6.54 -8.04 10.40
C ALA A 115 6.30 -6.95 11.45
N ARG A 116 7.31 -6.64 12.28
CA ARG A 116 7.23 -5.58 13.28
C ARG A 116 7.04 -4.19 12.66
N ASP A 117 7.78 -3.89 11.60
CA ASP A 117 7.67 -2.62 10.90
C ASP A 117 6.31 -2.49 10.18
N LEU A 118 5.86 -3.55 9.51
CA LEU A 118 4.54 -3.59 8.88
C LEU A 118 3.40 -3.42 9.91
N TYR A 119 3.49 -4.10 11.05
CA TYR A 119 2.52 -3.96 12.15
C TYR A 119 2.49 -2.53 12.71
N SER A 120 3.65 -1.91 12.90
CA SER A 120 3.77 -0.50 13.33
C SER A 120 3.10 0.45 12.34
N MET A 121 3.31 0.22 11.04
CA MET A 121 2.69 0.99 9.97
C MET A 121 1.17 0.83 9.97
N LEU A 122 0.65 -0.40 10.04
CA LEU A 122 -0.80 -0.66 10.05
C LEU A 122 -1.48 -0.07 11.28
N THR A 123 -0.85 -0.15 12.45
CA THR A 123 -1.36 0.46 13.68
C THR A 123 -1.49 1.98 13.52
N GLN A 124 -0.46 2.63 12.97
CA GLN A 124 -0.49 4.08 12.71
C GLN A 124 -1.51 4.45 11.62
N PHE A 125 -1.63 3.63 10.57
CA PHE A 125 -2.60 3.81 9.51
C PHE A 125 -4.02 3.87 10.09
N PHE A 126 -4.40 2.92 10.96
CA PHE A 126 -5.72 2.90 11.58
C PHE A 126 -5.95 4.00 12.62
N VAL A 127 -4.90 4.65 13.14
CA VAL A 127 -5.06 5.88 13.94
C VAL A 127 -5.46 7.06 13.06
N ILE A 128 -4.89 7.15 11.86
CA ILE A 128 -5.16 8.24 10.91
C ILE A 128 -6.51 8.02 10.21
N PHE A 129 -6.75 6.79 9.76
CA PHE A 129 -7.93 6.33 9.02
C PHE A 129 -8.86 5.52 9.94
N HIS A 130 -9.16 6.07 11.11
CA HIS A 130 -9.93 5.42 12.17
C HIS A 130 -11.35 4.99 11.73
N GLU A 131 -11.92 5.64 10.72
CA GLU A 131 -13.21 5.31 10.16
C GLU A 131 -13.25 3.92 9.49
N TYR A 132 -12.10 3.34 9.15
CA TYR A 132 -11.99 2.00 8.54
C TYR A 132 -11.71 0.88 9.53
N VAL A 133 -11.50 1.18 10.82
CA VAL A 133 -11.32 0.17 11.89
C VAL A 133 -12.46 -0.86 11.95
N PRO A 134 -13.76 -0.51 11.77
CA PRO A 134 -14.83 -1.51 11.81
C PRO A 134 -14.95 -2.35 10.52
N CYS A 135 -14.24 -2.01 9.44
CA CYS A 135 -14.31 -2.74 8.19
C CYS A 135 -13.67 -4.14 8.34
N PRO A 136 -14.20 -5.17 7.66
CA PRO A 136 -13.48 -6.45 7.53
C PRO A 136 -12.08 -6.21 6.95
N PHE A 137 -11.06 -6.80 7.58
CA PHE A 137 -9.66 -6.55 7.24
C PHE A 137 -8.98 -7.83 6.74
N TYR A 138 -8.28 -7.72 5.60
CA TYR A 138 -7.56 -8.82 4.98
C TYR A 138 -6.17 -8.37 4.54
N VAL A 139 -5.17 -9.20 4.82
CA VAL A 139 -3.81 -9.02 4.29
C VAL A 139 -3.61 -10.00 3.15
N THR A 140 -3.17 -9.50 2.00
CA THR A 140 -2.96 -10.27 0.78
C THR A 140 -1.59 -9.95 0.18
N GLY A 141 -1.05 -10.86 -0.61
CA GLY A 141 0.21 -10.64 -1.30
C GLY A 141 0.48 -11.68 -2.38
N GLU A 142 1.47 -11.40 -3.21
CA GLU A 142 1.86 -12.23 -4.35
C GLU A 142 3.34 -12.62 -4.26
N SER A 143 3.70 -13.82 -4.73
CA SER A 143 5.07 -14.33 -4.73
C SER A 143 5.64 -14.41 -3.31
N TYR A 144 6.80 -13.79 -3.03
CA TYR A 144 7.33 -13.66 -1.66
C TYR A 144 6.37 -12.90 -0.72
N GLY A 145 5.38 -12.19 -1.28
CA GLY A 145 4.22 -11.66 -0.54
C GLY A 145 3.51 -12.72 0.30
N GLY A 146 3.47 -13.98 -0.16
CA GLY A 146 2.92 -15.09 0.61
C GLY A 146 3.79 -15.55 1.79
N ARG A 147 5.02 -15.03 1.94
CA ARG A 147 5.84 -15.21 3.14
C ARG A 147 5.60 -14.10 4.16
N TYR A 148 5.29 -12.90 3.68
CA TYR A 148 4.93 -11.75 4.53
C TYR A 148 3.53 -11.89 5.14
N VAL A 149 2.59 -12.50 4.40
CA VAL A 149 1.23 -12.86 4.85
C VAL A 149 1.27 -14.07 5.78
#